data_AF-E0XNT8-F1
#
_entry.id   AF-E0XNT8-F1
#
_cell.length_a   1.000
_cell.length_b   1.000
_cell.length_c   1.000
_cell.angle_alpha   90.00
_cell.angle_beta   90.00
_cell.angle_gamma   90.00
#
_symmetry.space_group_name_H-M   'P 1'
#
loop_
_entity.id
_entity.type
_entity.pdbx_description
1 polymer ?
#
loop_
_entity_poly.entity_id
_entity_poly.type
_entity_poly.pdbx_seq_one_letter_code
_entity_poly.pdbx_strand_id
1 'polypeptide(L)'
;MLHAHNSLDAEMLAFERAFLSAMSAGNVQTLVQPCQDLFDRAYHSLSQGAVSPCTTRHLVRVAARIRTVSSVLVSVDAALSAVVQDTGKQVAQYPQETPWSAADPVPAASDDSASFAPYRRWFLGNFSNPYPSASE
;
A
#
# COMPACT_ATOMS: atom_id res chain seq x y z
N MET A 1 -0.83 -7.05 51.92
CA MET A 1 -0.96 -7.49 50.51
C MET A 1 -1.39 -6.29 49.66
N LEU A 2 -0.46 -5.49 49.13
CA LEU A 2 -0.75 -4.21 48.43
C LEU A 2 -0.03 -4.09 47.07
N HIS A 3 0.61 -5.17 46.59
CA HIS A 3 1.59 -5.07 45.50
C HIS A 3 0.97 -5.07 44.09
N ALA A 4 -0.25 -5.59 43.93
CA ALA A 4 -0.88 -5.78 42.61
C ALA A 4 -1.32 -4.46 41.93
N HIS A 5 -1.72 -3.45 42.71
CA HIS A 5 -2.30 -2.22 42.17
C HIS A 5 -1.29 -1.38 41.38
N ASN A 6 -0.02 -1.35 41.82
CA ASN A 6 1.04 -0.58 41.17
C ASN A 6 1.55 -1.24 39.88
N SER A 7 1.32 -2.54 39.69
CA SER A 7 1.79 -3.28 38.50
C SER A 7 0.91 -2.99 37.29
N LEU A 8 -0.42 -3.08 37.44
CA LEU A 8 -1.35 -2.94 36.32
C LEU A 8 -1.35 -1.53 35.72
N ASP A 9 -1.32 -0.50 36.58
CA ASP A 9 -1.32 0.89 36.12
C ASP A 9 -0.02 1.25 35.39
N ALA A 10 1.12 0.73 35.86
CA ALA A 10 2.41 0.88 35.18
C ALA A 10 2.42 0.17 33.81
N GLU A 11 1.83 -1.03 33.72
CA GLU A 11 1.68 -1.77 32.47
C GLU A 11 0.78 -1.05 31.47
N MET A 12 -0.31 -0.45 31.93
CA MET A 12 -1.17 0.35 31.07
C MET A 12 -0.45 1.59 30.52
N LEU A 13 0.35 2.27 31.34
CA LEU A 13 1.18 3.40 30.88
C LEU A 13 2.24 2.94 29.87
N ALA A 14 2.88 1.80 30.12
CA ALA A 14 3.85 1.22 29.20
C ALA A 14 3.18 0.84 27.86
N PHE A 15 2.02 0.20 27.92
CA PHE A 15 1.23 -0.16 26.76
C PHE A 15 0.79 1.07 25.97
N GLU A 16 0.32 2.13 26.63
CA GLU A 16 -0.10 3.37 25.96
C GLU A 16 1.07 4.02 25.19
N ARG A 17 2.26 4.05 25.79
CA ARG A 17 3.47 4.55 25.10
C ARG A 17 3.85 3.67 23.92
N ALA A 18 3.81 2.35 24.09
CA ALA A 18 4.08 1.40 23.01
C ALA A 18 3.07 1.54 21.88
N PHE A 19 1.79 1.76 22.21
CA PHE A 19 0.70 2.00 21.28
C PHE A 19 0.93 3.24 20.43
N LEU A 20 1.24 4.38 21.06
CA LEU A 20 1.54 5.61 20.33
C LEU A 20 2.77 5.47 19.43
N SER A 21 3.82 4.78 19.92
CA SER A 21 5.03 4.50 19.14
C SER A 21 4.73 3.62 17.93
N ALA A 22 4.01 2.50 18.11
CA ALA A 22 3.66 1.59 17.04
C ALA A 22 2.75 2.23 15.99
N MET A 23 1.82 3.10 16.41
CA MET A 23 0.99 3.89 15.51
C MET A 23 1.84 4.80 14.60
N SER A 24 2.85 5.47 15.16
CA SER A 24 3.76 6.32 14.37
C SER A 24 4.65 5.51 13.41
N ALA A 25 5.01 4.28 13.79
CA ALA A 25 5.83 3.38 12.98
C ALA A 25 5.02 2.51 12.01
N GLY A 26 3.69 2.57 12.04
CA GLY A 26 2.81 1.71 11.24
C GLY A 26 2.83 0.23 11.65
N ASN A 27 3.37 -0.12 12.82
CA ASN A 27 3.59 -1.51 13.25
C ASN A 27 2.64 -1.95 14.37
N VAL A 28 1.34 -1.68 14.20
CA VAL A 28 0.31 -1.94 15.22
C VAL A 28 0.12 -3.44 15.48
N GLN A 29 0.48 -4.30 14.53
CA GLN A 29 0.35 -5.76 14.67
C GLN A 29 1.17 -6.33 15.83
N THR A 30 2.30 -5.71 16.17
CA THR A 30 3.13 -6.13 17.32
C THR A 30 2.44 -5.95 18.67
N LEU A 31 1.35 -5.19 18.72
CA LEU A 31 0.64 -4.87 19.96
C LEU A 31 -0.60 -5.72 20.19
N VAL A 32 -0.98 -6.59 19.26
CA VAL A 32 -2.17 -7.44 19.41
C VAL A 32 -2.04 -8.33 20.65
N GLN A 33 -0.91 -9.05 20.77
CA GLN A 33 -0.68 -9.94 21.91
C GLN A 33 -0.54 -9.16 23.24
N PRO A 34 0.31 -8.10 23.34
CA PRO A 34 0.38 -7.27 24.55
C PRO A 34 -0.97 -6.67 24.97
N CYS A 35 -1.81 -6.30 24.01
CA CYS A 35 -3.14 -5.75 24.28
C CYS A 35 -4.05 -6.82 24.91
N GLN A 36 -4.05 -8.02 24.35
CA GLN A 36 -4.84 -9.14 24.87
C GLN A 36 -4.39 -9.53 26.29
N ASP A 37 -3.09 -9.72 26.49
CA ASP A 37 -2.51 -10.08 27.79
C ASP A 37 -2.85 -9.04 28.87
N LEU A 38 -2.82 -7.74 28.51
CA LEU A 38 -3.18 -6.64 29.41
C LEU A 38 -4.66 -6.71 29.83
N PHE A 39 -5.57 -6.93 28.89
CA PHE A 39 -7.01 -6.98 29.18
C PHE A 39 -7.40 -8.25 29.93
N ASP A 40 -6.81 -9.40 29.63
CA ASP A 40 -7.02 -10.64 30.37
C ASP A 40 -6.57 -10.50 31.83
N ARG A 41 -5.37 -9.94 32.03
CA ARG A 41 -4.86 -9.67 33.37
C ARG A 41 -5.70 -8.65 34.13
N ALA A 42 -6.16 -7.60 33.44
CA ALA A 42 -7.02 -6.61 34.06
C ALA A 42 -8.38 -7.20 34.46
N TYR A 43 -8.96 -8.04 33.61
CA TYR A 43 -10.20 -8.75 33.92
C TYR A 43 -10.05 -9.65 35.16
N HIS A 44 -8.97 -10.43 35.22
CA HIS A 44 -8.65 -11.24 36.39
C HIS A 44 -8.48 -10.38 37.66
N SER A 45 -7.74 -9.29 37.57
CA SER A 45 -7.54 -8.37 38.70
C SER A 45 -8.85 -7.74 39.17
N LEU A 46 -9.73 -7.37 38.23
CA LEU A 46 -11.04 -6.80 38.52
C LEU A 46 -11.96 -7.82 39.20
N SER A 47 -11.97 -9.06 38.72
CA SER A 47 -12.77 -10.16 39.29
C SER A 47 -12.37 -10.50 40.73
N GLN A 48 -11.11 -10.24 41.11
CA GLN A 48 -10.58 -10.43 42.45
C GLN A 48 -10.79 -9.21 43.37
N GLY A 49 -11.42 -8.13 42.88
CA GLY A 49 -11.57 -6.88 43.63
C GLY A 49 -10.24 -6.17 43.90
N ALA A 50 -9.18 -6.52 43.15
CA ALA A 50 -7.82 -6.05 43.37
C ALA A 50 -7.46 -4.82 42.51
N VAL A 51 -8.46 -4.07 42.04
CA VAL A 51 -8.26 -2.90 41.15
C VAL A 51 -8.92 -1.68 41.79
N SER A 52 -8.16 -0.58 41.87
CA SER A 52 -8.69 0.68 42.37
C SER A 52 -9.69 1.31 41.38
N PRO A 53 -10.62 2.17 41.84
CA PRO A 53 -11.48 2.95 40.95
C PRO A 53 -10.70 3.83 39.97
N CYS A 54 -9.53 4.33 40.38
CA CYS A 54 -8.66 5.16 39.53
C CYS A 54 -8.10 4.33 38.36
N THR A 55 -7.54 3.16 38.66
CA THR A 55 -7.00 2.22 37.67
C THR A 55 -8.09 1.74 36.71
N THR A 56 -9.29 1.47 37.22
CA THR A 56 -10.45 1.08 36.40
C THR A 56 -10.83 2.19 35.41
N ARG A 57 -10.87 3.45 35.86
CA ARG A 57 -11.14 4.59 34.98
C ARG A 57 -10.06 4.75 33.91
N HIS A 58 -8.80 4.53 34.26
CA HIS A 58 -7.70 4.58 33.32
C HIS A 58 -7.84 3.46 32.26
N LEU A 59 -8.25 2.25 32.67
CA LEU A 59 -8.41 1.12 31.76
C LEU A 59 -9.52 1.37 30.75
N VAL A 60 -10.66 1.89 31.20
CA VAL A 60 -11.77 2.28 30.32
C VAL A 60 -11.32 3.33 29.30
N ARG A 61 -10.48 4.30 29.71
CA ARG A 61 -9.94 5.31 28.80
C ARG A 61 -9.04 4.69 27.73
N VAL A 62 -8.13 3.79 28.12
CA VAL A 62 -7.23 3.10 27.17
C VAL A 62 -8.05 2.24 26.19
N ALA A 63 -9.02 1.47 26.70
CA ALA A 63 -9.92 0.66 25.86
C ALA A 63 -10.71 1.51 24.85
N ALA A 64 -11.23 2.66 25.27
CA ALA A 64 -11.95 3.58 24.39
C ALA A 64 -11.06 4.13 23.28
N ARG A 65 -9.79 4.44 23.59
CA ARG A 65 -8.80 4.91 22.60
C ARG A 65 -8.49 3.82 21.57
N ILE A 66 -8.19 2.61 22.03
CA ILE A 66 -7.93 1.46 21.15
C ILE A 66 -9.13 1.24 20.22
N ARG A 67 -10.35 1.17 20.76
CA ARG A 67 -11.58 1.01 19.97
C ARG A 67 -11.72 2.08 18.89
N THR A 68 -11.49 3.34 19.24
CA THR A 68 -11.61 4.46 18.30
C THR A 68 -10.61 4.30 17.16
N VAL A 69 -9.34 4.04 17.48
CA VAL A 69 -8.27 3.87 16.49
C VAL A 69 -8.53 2.66 15.61
N SER A 70 -8.87 1.50 16.20
CA SER A 70 -9.20 0.29 15.45
C SER A 70 -10.38 0.51 14.50
N SER A 71 -11.42 1.23 14.93
CA SER A 71 -12.56 1.56 14.06
C SER A 71 -12.15 2.41 12.86
N VAL A 72 -11.29 3.41 13.08
CA VAL A 72 -10.78 4.25 11.99
C VAL A 72 -9.92 3.43 11.04
N LEU A 73 -9.01 2.59 11.56
CA LEU A 73 -8.17 1.72 10.74
C LEU A 73 -8.99 0.79 9.84
N VAL A 74 -10.03 0.17 10.38
CA VAL A 74 -10.96 -0.66 9.60
C VAL A 74 -11.67 0.15 8.51
N SER A 75 -12.10 1.37 8.80
CA SER A 75 -12.74 2.22 7.79
C SER A 75 -11.79 2.65 6.67
N VAL A 76 -10.53 2.92 7.00
CA VAL A 76 -9.49 3.26 6.02
C VAL A 76 -9.14 2.05 5.16
N ASP A 77 -8.98 0.87 5.77
CA ASP A 77 -8.71 -0.37 5.05
C ASP A 77 -9.84 -0.73 4.08
N ALA A 78 -11.10 -0.54 4.50
CA ALA A 78 -12.26 -0.72 3.63
C ALA A 78 -12.27 0.27 2.46
N ALA A 79 -11.94 1.54 2.70
CA ALA A 79 -11.85 2.55 1.65
C ALA A 79 -10.72 2.25 0.65
N LEU A 80 -9.54 1.85 1.14
CA LEU A 80 -8.42 1.43 0.30
C LEU A 80 -8.78 0.21 -0.55
N SER A 81 -9.43 -0.79 0.05
CA SER A 81 -9.90 -1.98 -0.66
C SER A 81 -10.90 -1.62 -1.76
N ALA A 82 -11.82 -0.69 -1.50
CA ALA A 82 -12.76 -0.21 -2.50
C ALA A 82 -12.05 0.50 -3.66
N VAL A 83 -11.07 1.35 -3.38
CA VAL A 83 -10.25 2.02 -4.40
C VAL A 83 -9.48 1.02 -5.26
N VAL A 84 -8.87 0.00 -4.64
CA VAL A 84 -8.14 -1.06 -5.37
C VAL A 84 -9.09 -1.83 -6.28
N GLN A 85 -10.28 -2.19 -5.80
CA GLN A 85 -11.28 -2.88 -6.63
C GLN A 85 -11.79 -2.01 -7.78
N ASP A 86 -12.05 -0.73 -7.53
CA ASP A 86 -12.53 0.19 -8.56
C ASP A 86 -11.45 0.43 -9.62
N THR A 87 -10.21 0.66 -9.20
CA THR A 87 -9.07 0.79 -10.11
C THR A 87 -8.86 -0.48 -10.93
N GLY A 88 -8.97 -1.67 -10.31
CA GLY A 88 -8.90 -2.95 -11.03
C GLY A 88 -10.00 -3.11 -12.07
N LYS A 89 -11.23 -2.67 -11.78
CA LYS A 89 -12.35 -2.66 -12.74
C LYS A 89 -12.11 -1.67 -13.87
N GLN A 90 -11.64 -0.46 -13.57
CA GLN A 90 -11.33 0.55 -14.59
C GLN A 90 -10.20 0.08 -15.50
N VAL A 91 -9.13 -0.52 -14.96
CA VAL A 91 -8.04 -1.11 -15.76
C VAL A 91 -8.53 -2.27 -16.60
N ALA A 92 -9.43 -3.12 -16.08
CA ALA A 92 -10.03 -4.20 -16.86
C ALA A 92 -11.01 -3.70 -17.95
N GLN A 93 -11.53 -2.47 -17.80
CA GLN A 93 -12.37 -1.80 -18.80
C GLN A 93 -11.56 -1.04 -19.85
N TYR A 94 -10.27 -0.76 -19.61
CA TYR A 94 -9.38 -0.37 -20.69
C TYR A 94 -9.30 -1.54 -21.67
N PRO A 95 -9.76 -1.37 -22.91
CA PRO A 95 -9.63 -2.42 -23.90
C PRO A 95 -8.15 -2.79 -24.02
N GLN A 96 -7.84 -4.07 -24.25
CA GLN A 96 -6.62 -4.44 -24.99
C GLN A 96 -6.71 -3.92 -26.44
N GLU A 97 -7.00 -2.62 -26.62
CA GLU A 97 -6.82 -1.91 -27.87
C GLU A 97 -5.35 -1.47 -27.97
N THR A 98 -4.44 -2.42 -27.76
CA THR A 98 -3.52 -2.67 -28.86
C THR A 98 -4.21 -3.71 -29.73
N PRO A 99 -4.95 -3.31 -30.77
CA PRO A 99 -4.87 -4.12 -31.95
C PRO A 99 -3.39 -4.09 -32.33
N TRP A 100 -2.65 -5.14 -31.99
CA TRP A 100 -1.78 -5.69 -33.03
C TRP A 100 -2.74 -6.18 -34.11
N SER A 101 -3.30 -5.21 -34.86
CA SER A 101 -3.95 -5.44 -36.11
C SER A 101 -2.86 -6.07 -36.95
N ALA A 102 -2.98 -7.36 -37.16
CA ALA A 102 -2.32 -8.00 -38.27
C ALA A 102 -2.73 -7.20 -39.51
N ALA A 103 -1.75 -6.47 -40.07
CA ALA A 103 -1.83 -5.77 -41.34
C ALA A 103 -2.91 -4.68 -41.46
N ASP A 104 -2.54 -3.44 -41.15
CA ASP A 104 -2.80 -2.41 -42.17
C ASP A 104 -1.75 -2.61 -43.27
N PRO A 105 -2.13 -2.90 -44.53
CA PRO A 105 -1.19 -2.73 -45.61
C PRO A 105 -0.78 -1.26 -45.59
N VAL A 106 0.48 -1.00 -45.27
CA VAL A 106 1.13 0.28 -45.55
C VAL A 106 0.68 0.67 -46.96
N PRO A 107 0.02 1.83 -47.16
CA PRO A 107 -0.29 2.28 -48.50
C PRO A 107 1.02 2.21 -49.26
N ALA A 108 1.09 1.38 -50.31
CA ALA A 108 2.30 1.21 -51.10
C ALA A 108 2.82 2.62 -51.32
N ALA A 109 3.98 2.93 -50.72
CA ALA A 109 4.52 4.27 -50.73
C ALA A 109 4.51 4.67 -52.20
N SER A 110 3.64 5.64 -52.54
CA SER A 110 3.69 6.30 -53.83
C SER A 110 5.15 6.62 -54.01
N ASP A 111 5.79 5.95 -54.97
CA ASP A 111 7.22 5.97 -55.15
C ASP A 111 7.60 7.37 -55.63
N ASP A 112 7.63 8.31 -54.68
CA ASP A 112 8.05 9.69 -54.85
C ASP A 112 9.58 9.76 -54.86
N SER A 113 10.20 8.69 -55.41
CA SER A 113 11.62 8.58 -55.73
C SER A 113 12.10 9.72 -56.63
N ALA A 114 11.18 10.41 -57.31
CA ALA A 114 11.48 11.62 -58.07
C ALA A 114 11.86 12.81 -57.16
N SER A 115 11.16 12.99 -56.04
CA SER A 115 11.40 14.10 -55.10
C SER A 115 12.74 14.00 -54.38
N PHE A 116 13.24 12.78 -54.18
CA PHE A 116 14.55 12.54 -53.56
C PHE A 116 15.67 12.24 -54.58
N ALA A 117 15.40 12.27 -55.89
CA ALA A 117 16.38 11.93 -56.92
C ALA A 117 17.68 12.78 -56.86
N PRO A 118 17.64 14.10 -56.60
CA PRO A 118 18.86 14.91 -56.49
C PRO A 118 19.72 14.47 -55.29
N TYR A 119 19.09 14.23 -54.14
CA TYR A 119 19.78 13.82 -52.92
C TYR A 119 20.32 12.39 -53.03
N ARG A 120 19.56 11.49 -53.67
CA ARG A 120 19.97 10.10 -53.94
C ARG A 120 21.25 10.04 -54.77
N ARG A 121 21.37 10.88 -55.81
CA ARG A 121 22.59 10.95 -56.64
C ARG A 121 23.80 11.43 -55.85
N TRP A 122 23.62 12.44 -55.01
CA TRP A 122 24.69 12.91 -54.13
C TRP A 122 25.11 11.81 -53.14
N PHE A 123 24.16 11.14 -52.50
CA PHE A 123 24.44 10.09 -51.52
C PHE A 123 25.21 8.90 -52.13
N LEU A 124 24.78 8.41 -53.30
CA LEU A 124 25.48 7.33 -54.00
C LEU A 124 26.90 7.73 -54.46
N GLY A 125 27.12 9.00 -54.78
CA GLY A 125 28.43 9.51 -55.19
C GLY A 125 29.41 9.75 -54.03
N ASN A 126 28.92 9.84 -52.80
CA ASN A 126 29.73 10.19 -51.62
C ASN A 126 29.94 9.02 -50.65
N PHE A 127 29.23 7.91 -50.81
CA PHE A 127 29.36 6.72 -49.96
C PHE A 127 29.66 5.48 -50.79
N SER A 128 30.76 4.79 -50.46
CA SER A 128 31.22 3.58 -51.17
C SER A 128 30.34 2.35 -50.94
N ASN A 129 29.50 2.37 -49.89
CA ASN A 129 28.56 1.29 -49.58
C ASN A 129 27.22 1.86 -49.05
N PRO A 130 26.39 2.43 -49.95
CA PRO A 130 25.19 3.18 -49.56
C PRO A 130 24.03 2.27 -49.13
N TYR A 131 24.05 1.00 -49.55
CA TYR A 131 23.12 -0.02 -49.10
C TYR A 131 23.94 -1.24 -48.71
N PRO A 132 24.34 -1.37 -47.43
CA PRO A 132 24.91 -2.61 -46.95
C PRO A 132 23.82 -3.67 -47.06
N SER A 133 23.81 -4.43 -48.14
CA SER A 133 23.02 -5.66 -48.23
C SER A 133 23.48 -6.53 -47.05
N ALA A 134 22.52 -6.87 -46.18
CA ALA A 134 22.73 -7.74 -45.03
C ALA A 134 23.52 -8.96 -45.48
N SER A 135 24.73 -9.12 -44.94
CA SER A 135 25.56 -10.29 -45.14
C SER A 135 24.76 -11.52 -44.70
N GLU A 136 24.70 -12.56 -45.55
CA GLU A 136 24.34 -13.92 -45.14
C GLU A 136 25.36 -14.48 -44.12
#